data_AF-A0A6M7XXB4-F1
#
_entry.id   AF-A0A6M7XXB4-F1
#
_cell.length_a   1.000
_cell.length_b   1.000
_cell.length_c   1.000
_cell.angle_alpha   90.00
_cell.angle_beta   90.00
_cell.angle_gamma   90.00
#
_symmetry.space_group_name_H-M   'P 1'
#
loop_
_entity.id
_entity.type
_entity.pdbx_description
1 polymer ?
#
loop_
_entity_poly.entity_id
_entity_poly.type
_entity_poly.pdbx_seq_one_letter_code
_entity_poly.pdbx_strand_id
1 'polypeptide(L)'
;MSIWADTLRWLHIVGATVLLGTGAGIAFFMLMAQRTGRADIVAHVAGTVVIADTIFTATAVIVQPITGLLLARAIGWPLSEGWIVLSLLLYVVTGLFWLPVVWIQIRIRGLVRQAAIENAPLPPEEKRLFRIWFVCGLPAFAAVLAILWLMVTRPEIGFLPFALARLRGCSICLFGLGKARTGRDAAPPGVDLGKLGQALLALSDF
;
A
#
# COMPACT_ATOMS: atom_id res chain seq x y z
N MET A 1 -17.28 24.09 -1.65
CA MET A 1 -15.85 23.77 -1.90
C MET A 1 -15.47 24.39 -3.24
N SER A 2 -14.24 24.85 -3.44
CA SER A 2 -13.81 25.39 -4.74
C SER A 2 -13.65 24.23 -5.72
N ILE A 3 -14.04 24.44 -6.99
CA ILE A 3 -13.91 23.44 -8.06
C ILE A 3 -12.49 22.85 -8.14
N TRP A 4 -11.49 23.68 -7.83
CA TRP A 4 -10.09 23.29 -7.73
C TRP A 4 -9.81 22.22 -6.67
N ALA A 5 -10.33 22.38 -5.45
CA ALA A 5 -10.14 21.40 -4.38
C ALA A 5 -10.85 20.07 -4.70
N ASP A 6 -12.00 20.13 -5.36
CA ASP A 6 -12.75 18.94 -5.78
C ASP A 6 -12.00 18.18 -6.89
N THR A 7 -11.41 18.89 -7.87
CA THR A 7 -10.54 18.28 -8.89
C THR A 7 -9.31 17.61 -8.28
N LEU A 8 -8.64 18.27 -7.33
CA LEU A 8 -7.47 17.69 -6.65
C LEU A 8 -7.84 16.43 -5.86
N ARG A 9 -8.96 16.45 -5.14
CA ARG A 9 -9.47 15.27 -4.42
C ARG A 9 -9.78 14.13 -5.39
N TRP A 10 -10.44 14.43 -6.50
CA TRP A 10 -10.75 13.44 -7.53
C TRP A 10 -9.48 12.81 -8.11
N LEU A 11 -8.49 13.63 -8.50
CA LEU A 11 -7.20 13.14 -8.99
C LEU A 11 -6.47 12.28 -7.95
N HIS A 12 -6.49 12.69 -6.68
CA HIS A 12 -5.87 11.94 -5.60
C HIS A 12 -6.54 10.56 -5.39
N ILE A 13 -7.87 10.50 -5.45
CA ILE A 13 -8.60 9.23 -5.33
C ILE A 13 -8.30 8.33 -6.54
N VAL A 14 -8.28 8.88 -7.76
CA VAL A 14 -7.92 8.13 -8.97
C VAL A 14 -6.48 7.61 -8.90
N GLY A 15 -5.52 8.43 -8.44
CA GLY A 15 -4.14 8.01 -8.22
C GLY A 15 -4.04 6.86 -7.22
N ALA A 16 -4.81 6.92 -6.12
CA ALA A 16 -4.88 5.86 -5.12
C ALA A 16 -5.44 4.55 -5.68
N THR A 17 -6.53 4.61 -6.45
CA THR A 17 -7.16 3.41 -7.02
C THR A 17 -6.28 2.77 -8.09
N VAL A 18 -5.59 3.58 -8.92
CA VAL A 18 -4.58 3.09 -9.87
C VAL A 18 -3.44 2.41 -9.13
N LEU A 19 -2.86 3.06 -8.11
CA LEU A 19 -1.75 2.51 -7.34
C LEU A 19 -2.13 1.16 -6.70
N LEU A 20 -3.27 1.10 -6.02
CA LEU A 20 -3.72 -0.11 -5.33
C LEU A 20 -4.12 -1.22 -6.32
N GLY A 21 -4.90 -0.88 -7.34
CA GLY A 21 -5.41 -1.83 -8.33
C GLY A 21 -4.29 -2.43 -9.18
N THR A 22 -3.37 -1.59 -9.68
CA THR A 22 -2.23 -2.05 -10.47
C THR A 22 -1.26 -2.85 -9.61
N GLY A 23 -0.95 -2.43 -8.39
CA GLY A 23 -0.10 -3.20 -7.47
C GLY A 23 -0.65 -4.61 -7.19
N ALA A 24 -1.94 -4.72 -6.88
CA ALA A 24 -2.59 -6.01 -6.68
C ALA A 24 -2.62 -6.86 -7.96
N GLY A 25 -2.92 -6.24 -9.11
CA GLY A 25 -2.94 -6.91 -10.42
C GLY A 25 -1.58 -7.46 -10.81
N ILE A 26 -0.51 -6.68 -10.64
CA ILE A 26 0.87 -7.09 -10.89
C ILE A 26 1.22 -8.32 -10.06
N ALA A 27 0.95 -8.28 -8.75
CA ALA A 27 1.18 -9.42 -7.85
C ALA A 27 0.42 -10.67 -8.31
N PHE A 28 -0.86 -10.52 -8.64
CA PHE A 28 -1.71 -11.61 -9.09
C PHE A 28 -1.23 -12.22 -10.41
N PHE A 29 -1.07 -11.42 -11.46
CA PHE A 29 -0.70 -11.92 -12.78
C PHE A 29 0.69 -12.54 -12.80
N MET A 30 1.65 -11.92 -12.12
CA MET A 30 2.99 -12.48 -12.00
C MET A 30 2.96 -13.83 -11.28
N LEU A 31 2.25 -13.94 -10.15
CA LEU A 31 2.09 -15.22 -9.43
C LEU A 31 1.41 -16.30 -10.29
N MET A 32 0.36 -15.93 -11.03
CA MET A 32 -0.33 -16.87 -11.92
C MET A 32 0.58 -17.34 -13.06
N ALA A 33 1.40 -16.45 -13.62
CA ALA A 33 2.38 -16.83 -14.63
C ALA A 33 3.43 -17.77 -14.04
N GLN A 34 3.97 -17.47 -12.86
CA GLN A 34 4.97 -18.31 -12.19
C GLN A 34 4.48 -19.73 -11.92
N ARG A 35 3.20 -19.89 -11.57
CA ARG A 35 2.58 -21.20 -11.36
C ARG A 35 2.56 -22.08 -12.60
N THR A 36 2.66 -21.51 -13.79
CA THR A 36 2.73 -22.31 -15.03
C THR A 36 4.07 -23.04 -15.19
N GLY A 37 5.14 -22.55 -14.55
CA GLY A 37 6.50 -23.08 -14.73
C GLY A 37 7.05 -22.91 -16.15
N ARG A 38 6.33 -22.23 -17.04
CA ARG A 38 6.62 -22.11 -18.47
C ARG A 38 7.33 -20.79 -18.77
N ALA A 39 8.57 -20.88 -19.25
CA ALA A 39 9.40 -19.70 -19.49
C ALA A 39 8.78 -18.70 -20.48
N ASP A 40 8.09 -19.19 -21.52
CA ASP A 40 7.42 -18.36 -22.52
C ASP A 40 6.27 -17.51 -21.91
N ILE A 41 5.44 -18.13 -21.08
CA ILE A 41 4.32 -17.44 -20.41
C ILE A 41 4.85 -16.43 -19.39
N VAL A 42 5.82 -16.84 -18.56
CA VAL A 42 6.42 -15.95 -17.56
C VAL A 42 7.13 -14.77 -18.23
N ALA A 43 7.85 -14.99 -19.34
CA ALA A 43 8.50 -13.93 -20.09
C ALA A 43 7.54 -12.89 -20.65
N HIS A 44 6.41 -13.33 -21.19
CA HIS A 44 5.39 -12.43 -21.69
C HIS A 44 4.78 -11.60 -20.55
N VAL A 45 4.32 -12.26 -19.48
CA VAL A 45 3.67 -11.57 -18.36
C VAL A 45 4.63 -10.65 -17.62
N ALA A 46 5.86 -11.09 -17.32
CA ALA A 46 6.88 -10.25 -16.70
C ALA A 46 7.19 -9.01 -17.55
N GLY A 47 7.18 -9.15 -18.88
CA GLY A 47 7.30 -8.03 -19.82
C GLY A 47 6.21 -6.98 -19.61
N THR A 48 4.96 -7.41 -19.62
CA THR A 48 3.78 -6.55 -19.42
C THR A 48 3.74 -5.93 -18.04
N VAL A 49 4.07 -6.71 -17.00
CA VAL A 49 4.11 -6.25 -15.60
C VAL A 49 5.10 -5.11 -15.42
N VAL A 50 6.32 -5.21 -15.95
CA VAL A 50 7.30 -4.11 -15.83
C VAL A 50 6.81 -2.83 -16.51
N ILE A 51 6.14 -2.95 -17.66
CA ILE A 51 5.56 -1.79 -18.35
C ILE A 51 4.43 -1.18 -17.50
N ALA A 52 3.52 -2.01 -17.00
CA ALA A 52 2.41 -1.56 -16.17
C ALA A 52 2.89 -0.88 -14.89
N ASP A 53 3.87 -1.45 -14.20
CA ASP A 53 4.44 -0.86 -12.98
C ASP A 53 5.13 0.48 -13.26
N THR A 54 5.86 0.57 -14.38
CA THR A 54 6.53 1.81 -14.79
C THR A 54 5.51 2.91 -15.15
N ILE A 55 4.45 2.58 -15.89
CA ILE A 55 3.50 3.59 -16.37
C ILE A 55 2.50 3.98 -15.28
N PHE A 56 1.94 3.01 -14.55
CA PHE A 56 0.86 3.26 -13.61
C PHE A 56 1.40 3.50 -12.19
N THR A 57 2.17 2.55 -11.64
CA THR A 57 2.65 2.65 -10.25
C THR A 57 3.60 3.82 -10.09
N ALA A 58 4.64 3.95 -10.93
CA ALA A 58 5.61 5.03 -10.79
C ALA A 58 4.97 6.43 -10.99
N THR A 59 4.04 6.55 -11.94
CA THR A 59 3.27 7.80 -12.13
C THR A 59 2.43 8.10 -10.91
N ALA A 60 1.69 7.12 -10.37
CA ALA A 60 0.89 7.32 -9.17
C ALA A 60 1.77 7.67 -7.96
N VAL A 61 2.89 6.99 -7.76
CA VAL A 61 3.90 7.32 -6.74
C VAL A 61 4.33 8.79 -6.86
N ILE A 62 4.58 9.32 -8.05
CA ILE A 62 4.96 10.75 -8.18
C ILE A 62 3.77 11.69 -7.97
N VAL A 63 2.63 11.41 -8.59
CA VAL A 63 1.45 12.30 -8.62
C VAL A 63 0.74 12.35 -7.27
N GLN A 64 0.75 11.26 -6.50
CA GLN A 64 0.01 11.15 -5.26
C GLN A 64 0.47 12.11 -4.14
N PRO A 65 1.76 12.25 -3.82
CA PRO A 65 2.22 13.25 -2.85
C PRO A 65 1.99 14.68 -3.33
N ILE A 66 2.07 14.94 -4.65
CA ILE A 66 1.81 16.27 -5.22
C ILE A 66 0.34 16.64 -5.02
N THR A 67 -0.58 15.77 -5.45
CA THR A 67 -2.03 16.00 -5.30
C THR A 67 -2.43 16.06 -3.84
N GLY A 68 -1.86 15.21 -2.97
CA GLY A 68 -2.12 15.23 -1.53
C GLY A 68 -1.67 16.53 -0.85
N LEU A 69 -0.47 17.01 -1.19
CA LEU A 69 0.06 18.28 -0.66
C LEU A 69 -0.78 19.48 -1.11
N LEU A 70 -1.12 19.55 -2.40
CA LEU A 70 -1.96 20.62 -2.94
C LEU A 70 -3.36 20.58 -2.33
N LEU A 71 -3.92 19.39 -2.12
CA LEU A 71 -5.22 19.21 -1.49
C LEU A 71 -5.22 19.65 -0.02
N ALA A 72 -4.20 19.27 0.75
CA ALA A 72 -4.05 19.70 2.14
C ALA A 72 -3.99 21.23 2.25
N ARG A 73 -3.21 21.89 1.37
CA ARG A 73 -3.15 23.35 1.30
C ARG A 73 -4.48 23.99 0.90
N ALA A 74 -5.19 23.41 -0.06
CA ALA A 74 -6.47 23.93 -0.54
C ALA A 74 -7.60 23.83 0.50
N ILE A 75 -7.57 22.78 1.35
CA ILE A 75 -8.54 22.56 2.42
C ILE A 75 -8.11 23.28 3.73
N GLY A 76 -6.83 23.61 3.87
CA GLY A 76 -6.27 24.25 5.07
C GLY A 76 -5.84 23.27 6.16
N TRP A 77 -5.56 22.00 5.80
CA TRP A 77 -5.04 21.03 6.75
C TRP A 77 -3.56 21.28 7.05
N PRO A 78 -3.15 21.39 8.33
CA PRO A 78 -1.75 21.43 8.70
C PRO A 78 -1.06 20.11 8.32
N LEU A 79 0.11 20.16 7.67
CA LEU A 79 0.86 18.95 7.34
C LEU A 79 1.41 18.23 8.60
N SER A 80 1.37 18.89 9.75
CA SER A 80 1.72 18.34 11.06
C SER A 80 0.61 17.49 11.68
N GLU A 81 -0.56 17.39 11.06
CA GLU A 81 -1.61 16.47 11.50
C GLU A 81 -1.08 15.05 11.58
N GLY A 82 -1.32 14.36 12.70
CA GLY A 82 -0.65 13.09 12.98
C GLY A 82 -0.92 12.01 11.94
N TRP A 83 -2.16 11.92 11.45
CA TRP A 83 -2.52 10.99 10.37
C TRP A 83 -1.85 11.35 9.03
N ILE A 84 -1.54 12.62 8.77
CA ILE A 84 -0.77 13.06 7.58
C ILE A 84 0.70 12.65 7.76
N VAL A 85 1.31 12.98 8.90
CA VAL A 85 2.70 12.62 9.19
C VAL A 85 2.91 11.11 9.11
N LEU A 86 2.03 10.33 9.74
CA LEU A 86 2.10 8.87 9.70
C LEU A 86 1.91 8.33 8.28
N SER A 87 1.01 8.93 7.49
CA SER A 87 0.84 8.57 6.08
C SER A 87 2.10 8.84 5.26
N LEU A 88 2.78 9.96 5.50
CA LEU A 88 4.05 10.28 4.82
C LEU A 88 5.18 9.33 5.23
N LEU A 89 5.24 8.94 6.50
CA LEU A 89 6.21 7.93 6.97
C LEU A 89 5.95 6.56 6.32
N LEU A 90 4.70 6.11 6.32
CA LEU A 90 4.30 4.88 5.64
C LEU A 90 4.58 4.96 4.13
N TYR A 91 4.42 6.14 3.52
CA TYR A 91 4.72 6.35 2.11
C TYR A 91 6.21 6.17 1.80
N VAL A 92 7.10 6.65 2.68
CA VAL A 92 8.55 6.37 2.57
C VAL A 92 8.82 4.88 2.71
N VAL A 93 8.20 4.21 3.68
CA VAL A 93 8.32 2.75 3.87
C VAL A 93 7.87 2.00 2.61
N THR A 94 6.73 2.38 2.03
CA THR A 94 6.25 1.83 0.75
C THR A 94 7.31 1.97 -0.34
N GLY A 95 7.91 3.16 -0.49
CA GLY A 95 8.97 3.41 -1.48
C GLY A 95 10.21 2.55 -1.25
N LEU A 96 10.64 2.37 0.01
CA LEU A 96 11.79 1.55 0.38
C LEU A 96 11.60 0.07 0.01
N PHE A 97 10.39 -0.46 0.12
CA PHE A 97 10.08 -1.83 -0.28
C PHE A 97 9.76 -1.96 -1.77
N TRP A 98 9.17 -0.94 -2.39
CA TRP A 98 8.82 -0.94 -3.81
C TRP A 98 10.04 -0.81 -4.73
N LEU A 99 11.05 -0.01 -4.39
CA LEU A 99 12.23 0.14 -5.25
C LEU A 99 12.99 -1.20 -5.49
N PRO A 100 13.24 -2.04 -4.47
CA PRO A 100 13.73 -3.41 -4.67
C PRO A 100 12.81 -4.25 -5.55
N VAL A 101 11.49 -4.17 -5.37
CA VAL A 101 10.49 -4.88 -6.18
C VAL A 101 10.64 -4.48 -7.66
N VAL A 102 10.82 -3.20 -7.97
CA VAL A 102 11.04 -2.70 -9.34
C VAL A 102 12.34 -3.26 -9.94
N TRP A 103 13.42 -3.24 -9.18
CA TRP A 103 14.69 -3.76 -9.66
C TRP A 103 14.62 -5.27 -9.92
N ILE A 104 14.03 -6.03 -9.00
CA ILE A 104 13.90 -7.48 -9.11
C ILE A 104 12.98 -7.86 -10.29
N GLN A 105 11.83 -7.19 -10.49
CA GLN A 105 10.95 -7.53 -11.63
C GLN A 105 11.68 -7.35 -12.98
N ILE A 106 12.52 -6.33 -13.11
CA ILE A 106 13.29 -6.07 -14.34
C ILE A 106 14.31 -7.18 -14.55
N ARG A 107 14.97 -7.64 -13.47
CA ARG A 107 15.92 -8.75 -13.51
C ARG A 107 15.24 -10.06 -13.87
N ILE A 108 14.12 -10.40 -13.22
CA ILE A 108 13.32 -11.59 -13.53
C ILE A 108 12.94 -11.58 -15.01
N ARG A 109 12.37 -10.49 -15.51
CA ARG A 109 12.00 -10.33 -16.93
C ARG A 109 13.16 -10.66 -17.87
N GLY A 110 14.38 -10.22 -17.55
CA GLY A 110 15.57 -10.55 -18.33
C GLY A 110 15.87 -12.05 -18.35
N LEU A 111 15.91 -12.67 -17.17
CA LEU A 111 16.19 -14.11 -17.00
C LEU A 111 15.16 -14.98 -17.73
N VAL A 112 13.87 -14.68 -17.57
CA VAL A 112 12.80 -15.50 -18.18
C VAL A 112 12.72 -15.31 -19.68
N ARG A 113 13.03 -14.11 -20.19
CA ARG A 113 13.12 -13.89 -21.65
C ARG A 113 14.25 -14.69 -22.27
N GLN A 114 15.41 -14.73 -21.62
CA GLN A 114 16.52 -15.55 -22.11
C GLN A 114 16.16 -17.03 -22.12
N ALA A 115 15.59 -17.54 -21.02
CA ALA A 115 15.14 -18.94 -20.95
C ALA A 115 14.09 -19.27 -22.03
N ALA A 116 13.18 -18.34 -22.32
CA ALA A 116 12.19 -18.51 -23.39
C ALA A 116 12.82 -18.57 -24.79
N ILE A 117 13.83 -17.73 -25.07
CA ILE A 117 14.56 -17.74 -26.36
C ILE A 117 15.33 -19.05 -26.54
N GLU A 118 15.97 -19.53 -25.48
CA GLU A 118 16.80 -20.73 -25.48
C GLU A 118 15.97 -22.03 -25.39
N ASN A 119 14.64 -21.94 -25.26
CA ASN A 119 13.75 -23.07 -24.94
C ASN A 119 14.22 -23.87 -23.70
N ALA A 120 14.79 -23.15 -22.73
CA ALA A 120 15.33 -23.69 -21.50
C ALA A 120 14.30 -23.61 -20.35
N PRO A 121 14.40 -24.48 -19.33
CA PRO A 121 13.60 -24.35 -18.12
C PRO A 121 13.92 -23.06 -17.35
N LEU A 122 12.99 -22.61 -16.50
CA LEU A 122 13.19 -21.43 -15.65
C LEU A 122 14.42 -21.59 -14.74
N PRO A 123 15.36 -20.63 -14.73
CA PRO A 123 16.60 -20.76 -13.97
C PRO A 123 16.34 -20.68 -12.45
N PRO A 124 17.11 -21.39 -11.60
CA PRO A 124 16.94 -21.34 -10.14
C PRO A 124 17.10 -19.94 -9.52
N GLU A 125 17.94 -19.10 -10.11
CA GLU A 125 18.13 -17.69 -9.70
C GLU A 125 16.82 -16.92 -9.76
N GLU A 126 16.03 -17.15 -10.81
CA GLU A 126 14.75 -16.47 -11.04
C GLU A 126 13.75 -16.78 -9.94
N LYS A 127 13.61 -18.05 -9.55
CA LYS A 127 12.71 -18.45 -8.45
C LYS A 127 13.07 -17.80 -7.12
N ARG A 128 14.37 -17.73 -6.81
CA ARG A 128 14.87 -17.05 -5.60
C ARG A 128 14.51 -15.56 -5.63
N LEU A 129 14.70 -14.91 -6.79
CA LEU A 129 14.35 -13.51 -6.97
C LEU A 129 12.84 -13.30 -6.86
N PHE A 130 12.02 -14.17 -7.44
CA PHE A 130 10.56 -14.08 -7.35
C PHE A 130 10.08 -14.13 -5.90
N ARG A 131 10.65 -15.00 -5.06
CA ARG A 131 10.32 -15.03 -3.62
C ARG A 131 10.65 -13.73 -2.92
N ILE A 132 11.84 -13.18 -3.15
CA ILE A 132 12.24 -11.89 -2.55
C ILE A 132 11.30 -10.78 -3.02
N TRP A 133 11.00 -10.75 -4.32
CA TRP A 133 10.06 -9.80 -4.92
C TRP A 133 8.68 -9.88 -4.26
N PHE A 134 8.16 -11.09 -4.06
CA PHE A 134 6.84 -11.30 -3.45
C PHE A 134 6.82 -10.88 -1.98
N VAL A 135 7.85 -11.26 -1.21
CA VAL A 135 8.00 -10.88 0.21
C VAL A 135 8.17 -9.38 0.39
N CYS A 136 8.89 -8.68 -0.50
CA CYS A 136 9.00 -7.22 -0.46
C CYS A 136 7.70 -6.53 -0.89
N GLY A 137 6.92 -7.13 -1.80
CA GLY A 137 5.64 -6.58 -2.25
C GLY A 137 4.58 -6.52 -1.14
N LEU A 138 4.54 -7.52 -0.25
CA LEU A 138 3.57 -7.60 0.84
C LEU A 138 3.61 -6.38 1.81
N PRO A 139 4.74 -5.99 2.42
CA PRO A 139 4.80 -4.83 3.31
C PRO A 139 4.54 -3.51 2.57
N ALA A 140 4.98 -3.38 1.31
CA ALA A 140 4.66 -2.20 0.50
C ALA A 140 3.14 -2.07 0.29
N PHE A 141 2.48 -3.16 -0.09
CA PHE A 141 1.03 -3.18 -0.30
C PHE A 141 0.24 -2.93 1.00
N ALA A 142 0.66 -3.56 2.09
CA ALA A 142 0.07 -3.35 3.41
C ALA A 142 0.20 -1.89 3.88
N ALA A 143 1.35 -1.26 3.64
CA ALA A 143 1.56 0.16 3.96
C ALA A 143 0.63 1.06 3.14
N VAL A 144 0.41 0.78 1.85
CA VAL A 144 -0.57 1.53 1.03
C VAL A 144 -1.98 1.38 1.58
N LEU A 145 -2.42 0.17 1.97
CA LEU A 145 -3.72 -0.04 2.60
C LEU A 145 -3.87 0.75 3.91
N ALA A 146 -2.81 0.78 4.74
CA ALA A 146 -2.79 1.55 5.97
C ALA A 146 -2.88 3.07 5.69
N ILE A 147 -2.18 3.58 4.67
CA ILE A 147 -2.30 4.98 4.23
C ILE A 147 -3.73 5.30 3.83
N LEU A 148 -4.37 4.45 3.02
CA LEU A 148 -5.76 4.66 2.62
C LEU A 148 -6.71 4.68 3.82
N TRP A 149 -6.50 3.77 4.77
CA TRP A 149 -7.28 3.76 6.01
C TRP A 149 -7.11 5.05 6.82
N LEU A 150 -5.88 5.57 6.95
CA LEU A 150 -5.60 6.85 7.60
C LEU A 150 -6.27 8.03 6.89
N MET A 151 -6.26 8.04 5.56
CA MET A 151 -6.89 9.09 4.75
C MET A 151 -8.42 9.11 4.87
N VAL A 152 -9.04 7.93 5.08
CA VAL A 152 -10.49 7.81 5.26
C VAL A 152 -10.91 8.16 6.69
N THR A 153 -10.25 7.55 7.67
CA THR A 153 -10.65 7.66 9.08
C THR A 153 -10.16 8.93 9.75
N ARG A 154 -9.02 9.48 9.31
CA ARG A 154 -8.37 10.70 9.82
C ARG A 154 -8.36 10.75 11.36
N PRO A 155 -7.79 9.72 12.03
CA PRO A 155 -7.80 9.65 13.48
C PRO A 155 -6.99 10.80 14.08
N GLU A 156 -7.42 11.27 15.24
CA GLU A 156 -6.67 12.24 16.03
C GLU A 156 -5.45 11.55 16.65
N ILE A 157 -4.31 11.60 15.96
CA ILE A 157 -3.04 11.06 16.46
C ILE A 157 -2.19 12.21 16.98
N GLY A 158 -2.07 12.30 18.31
CA GLY A 158 -1.18 13.28 18.93
C GLY A 158 0.27 12.83 18.85
N PHE A 159 1.05 13.38 17.91
CA PHE A 159 2.51 13.17 17.90
C PHE A 159 3.27 14.11 18.85
N LEU A 160 2.66 15.24 19.26
CA LEU A 160 3.05 16.06 20.43
C LEU A 160 1.96 17.15 20.65
N PRO A 161 1.07 16.99 21.66
CA PRO A 161 1.11 17.89 22.81
C PRO A 161 0.81 17.18 24.15
N PHE A 162 0.94 15.86 24.27
CA PHE A 162 0.72 15.19 25.56
C PHE A 162 1.80 15.51 26.60
N ALA A 163 3.02 15.88 26.15
CA ALA A 163 4.13 16.27 27.03
C ALA A 163 4.01 17.71 27.58
N LEU A 164 3.32 18.62 26.87
CA LEU A 164 3.15 20.01 27.30
C LEU A 164 1.78 20.29 27.94
N ALA A 165 0.75 19.51 27.61
CA ALA A 165 -0.58 19.65 28.23
C ALA A 165 -0.59 19.21 29.70
N ARG A 166 0.30 18.28 30.12
CA ARG A 166 0.40 17.87 31.53
C ARG A 166 1.11 18.90 32.43
N LEU A 167 1.81 19.86 31.85
CA LEU A 167 2.50 20.95 32.57
C LEU A 167 1.64 22.22 32.69
N ARG A 168 0.50 22.29 32.01
CA ARG A 168 -0.52 23.33 32.22
C ARG A 168 -1.64 22.77 33.09
N GLY A 169 -1.31 22.55 34.36
CA GLY A 169 -2.32 22.43 35.39
C GLY A 169 -3.11 23.72 35.48
N CYS A 170 -4.42 23.67 35.19
CA CYS A 170 -5.38 24.59 35.78
C CYS A 170 -6.72 23.87 35.90
N SER A 171 -7.13 23.65 37.15
CA SER A 171 -8.43 23.20 37.60
C SER A 171 -9.59 24.05 37.04
N ILE A 172 -10.83 23.52 37.13
CA ILE A 172 -12.16 24.17 36.88
C ILE A 172 -12.66 23.97 35.43
N CYS A 173 -13.82 23.41 35.09
CA CYS A 173 -15.02 22.90 35.79
C CYS A 173 -15.78 21.99 34.79
N LEU A 174 -16.32 20.84 35.22
CA LEU A 174 -17.78 20.58 35.37
C LEU A 174 -18.68 21.12 34.25
N PHE A 175 -19.07 20.27 33.29
CA PHE A 175 -20.35 20.19 32.57
C PHE A 175 -20.20 19.06 31.52
N GLY A 176 -21.02 18.01 31.38
CA GLY A 176 -22.29 17.69 31.98
C GLY A 176 -22.54 16.17 31.96
N LEU A 177 -23.29 15.73 32.96
CA LEU A 177 -23.92 14.42 33.04
C LEU A 177 -25.07 14.29 32.02
N GLY A 178 -25.18 13.12 31.40
CA GLY A 178 -26.45 12.56 30.92
C GLY A 178 -26.56 12.32 29.42
N LYS A 179 -26.52 11.06 28.97
CA LYS A 179 -27.71 10.20 28.80
C LYS A 179 -27.32 8.77 28.38
N ALA A 180 -28.17 7.83 28.76
CA ALA A 180 -27.96 6.39 28.82
C ALA A 180 -28.00 5.61 27.48
N ARG A 181 -27.26 4.48 27.46
CA ARG A 181 -27.60 3.10 26.99
C ARG A 181 -28.95 2.93 26.26
N THR A 182 -29.12 2.17 25.16
CA THR A 182 -28.67 0.81 24.80
C THR A 182 -29.11 0.53 23.35
N GLY A 183 -28.40 -0.33 22.59
CA GLY A 183 -28.96 -0.86 21.34
C GLY A 183 -28.04 -1.75 20.49
N ARG A 184 -27.95 -3.04 20.87
CA ARG A 184 -27.62 -4.22 20.05
C ARG A 184 -26.19 -4.40 19.52
N ASP A 185 -25.51 -5.31 20.20
CA ASP A 185 -24.36 -6.08 19.74
C ASP A 185 -24.73 -6.99 18.55
N ALA A 186 -23.97 -6.88 17.46
CA ALA A 186 -23.74 -7.97 16.53
C ALA A 186 -22.24 -7.97 16.22
N ALA A 187 -21.50 -8.89 16.84
CA ALA A 187 -20.10 -9.11 16.53
C ALA A 187 -19.98 -9.56 15.06
N PRO A 188 -19.10 -8.96 14.24
CA PRO A 188 -18.80 -9.50 12.92
C PRO A 188 -18.23 -10.92 13.08
N PRO A 189 -18.49 -11.84 12.13
CA PRO A 189 -17.98 -13.20 12.21
C PRO A 189 -16.46 -13.18 12.40
N GLY A 190 -16.02 -13.87 13.45
CA GLY A 190 -14.61 -13.97 13.80
C GLY A 190 -13.81 -14.47 12.61
N VAL A 191 -12.77 -13.70 12.26
CA VAL A 191 -11.78 -14.12 11.29
C VAL A 191 -11.05 -15.33 11.86
N ASP A 192 -11.16 -16.48 11.19
CA ASP A 192 -10.45 -17.71 11.54
C ASP A 192 -8.95 -17.50 11.31
N LEU A 193 -8.25 -17.06 12.37
CA LEU A 193 -6.81 -16.83 12.40
C LEU A 193 -6.02 -18.11 12.10
N GLY A 194 -6.61 -19.30 12.28
CA GLY A 194 -6.01 -20.58 11.90
C GLY A 194 -5.93 -20.74 10.38
N LYS A 195 -6.97 -20.34 9.65
CA LYS A 195 -6.98 -20.32 8.17
C LYS A 195 -6.09 -19.24 7.58
N LEU A 196 -6.00 -18.07 8.21
CA LEU A 196 -5.04 -17.02 7.82
C LEU A 196 -3.60 -17.44 8.09
N GLY A 197 -3.34 -18.12 9.21
CA GLY A 197 -2.05 -18.71 9.53
C GLY A 197 -1.64 -19.78 8.53
N GLN A 198 -2.55 -20.69 8.13
CA GLN A 198 -2.28 -21.69 7.11
C GLN A 198 -2.13 -21.09 5.70
N ALA A 199 -2.88 -20.05 5.35
CA ALA A 199 -2.71 -19.34 4.08
C ALA A 199 -1.38 -18.58 4.03
N LEU A 200 -0.94 -17.97 5.15
CA LEU A 200 0.35 -17.31 5.26
C LEU A 200 1.52 -18.30 5.28
N LEU A 201 1.37 -19.45 5.95
CA LEU A 201 2.36 -20.52 5.95
C LEU A 201 2.49 -21.19 4.58
N ALA A 202 1.36 -21.45 3.91
CA ALA A 202 1.35 -21.91 2.53
C ALA A 202 1.97 -20.88 1.57
N LEU A 203 1.94 -19.58 1.90
CA LEU A 203 2.63 -18.54 1.13
C LEU A 203 4.11 -18.39 1.51
N SER A 204 4.53 -18.80 2.71
CA SER A 204 5.93 -18.73 3.18
C SER A 204 6.77 -19.95 2.83
N ASP A 205 6.14 -21.07 2.48
CA ASP A 205 6.81 -22.30 2.01
C ASP A 205 7.15 -22.26 0.50
N PHE A 206 6.97 -21.11 -0.16
CA PHE A 206 7.42 -20.83 -1.53
C PHE A 206 8.68 -19.97 -1.53
#